data_AF-A0A158CVF5-F1
#
_entry.id   AF-A0A158CVF5-F1
#
_cell.length_a   1.000
_cell.length_b   1.000
_cell.length_c   1.000
_cell.angle_alpha   90.00
_cell.angle_beta   90.00
_cell.angle_gamma   90.00
#
_symmetry.space_group_name_H-M   'P 1'
#
loop_
_entity.id
_entity.type
_entity.pdbx_description
1 polymer ?
#
loop_
_entity_poly.entity_id
_entity_poly.type
_entity_poly.pdbx_seq_one_letter_code
_entity_poly.pdbx_strand_id
1 'polypeptide(L)'
;MTLVKCIAASVCALAIGASTVARAAEQKIAPAKMTCADFVQVDEAYKPALVYWVAGVDKLGVTGTETTVVDTMQPVAATVAQECQKDPQTKFMTKVRSMIKSKQIALFDHH
;
A
#
# COMPACT_ATOMS: atom_id res chain seq x y z
N MET A 1 -42.59 -14.20 50.61
CA MET A 1 -42.31 -12.77 50.88
C MET A 1 -41.17 -12.68 51.88
N THR A 2 -39.96 -12.37 51.40
CA THR A 2 -39.02 -11.55 52.16
C THR A 2 -38.03 -10.92 51.20
N LEU A 3 -37.88 -9.62 51.37
CA LEU A 3 -37.26 -8.64 50.49
C LEU A 3 -35.82 -8.37 50.96
N VAL A 4 -34.94 -8.06 50.01
CA VAL A 4 -33.82 -7.09 50.12
C VAL A 4 -32.57 -7.49 50.91
N LYS A 5 -31.44 -7.58 50.16
CA LYS A 5 -30.05 -7.12 50.42
C LYS A 5 -29.07 -8.13 49.78
N CYS A 6 -28.12 -7.80 48.92
CA CYS A 6 -27.26 -6.62 48.84
C CYS A 6 -26.90 -6.28 47.38
N ILE A 7 -26.88 -4.98 47.09
CA ILE A 7 -26.11 -4.38 45.99
C ILE A 7 -24.66 -4.27 46.48
N ALA A 8 -23.72 -4.87 45.76
CA ALA A 8 -22.29 -4.53 45.72
C ALA A 8 -21.66 -5.37 44.58
N ALA A 9 -21.56 -4.84 43.37
CA ALA A 9 -20.36 -4.14 42.89
C ALA A 9 -19.12 -5.04 42.83
N SER A 10 -18.43 -4.99 41.67
CA SER A 10 -17.03 -5.40 41.44
C SER A 10 -16.87 -6.91 41.16
N VAL A 11 -16.30 -7.39 40.06
CA VAL A 11 -15.32 -6.85 39.11
C VAL A 11 -15.57 -7.53 37.76
N CYS A 12 -15.66 -6.75 36.68
CA CYS A 12 -15.46 -7.24 35.33
C CYS A 12 -14.04 -7.83 35.25
N ALA A 13 -13.91 -9.15 35.34
CA ALA A 13 -12.70 -9.84 34.95
C ALA A 13 -12.61 -9.79 33.42
N LEU A 14 -12.20 -8.63 32.92
CA LEU A 14 -11.74 -8.44 31.55
C LEU A 14 -10.64 -9.49 31.33
N ALA A 15 -10.94 -10.46 30.47
CA ALA A 15 -9.96 -11.37 29.94
C ALA A 15 -8.79 -10.54 29.41
N ILE A 16 -7.64 -10.63 30.08
CA ILE A 16 -6.38 -10.08 29.60
C ILE A 16 -5.92 -11.01 28.47
N GLY A 17 -6.62 -10.96 27.34
CA GLY A 17 -6.11 -11.40 26.05
C GLY A 17 -5.15 -10.34 25.56
N ALA A 18 -3.96 -10.24 26.16
CA ALA A 18 -2.91 -9.39 25.63
C ALA A 18 -2.32 -10.08 24.39
N SER A 19 -2.95 -9.77 23.27
CA SER A 19 -2.55 -10.05 21.89
C SER A 19 -1.04 -9.93 21.70
N THR A 20 -0.39 -11.03 21.33
CA THR A 20 0.90 -10.97 20.66
C THR A 20 0.69 -10.21 19.36
N VAL A 21 0.98 -8.91 19.35
CA VAL A 21 1.13 -8.16 18.11
C VAL A 21 2.32 -8.79 17.41
N ALA A 22 2.05 -9.71 16.48
CA ALA A 22 3.06 -10.26 15.60
C ALA A 22 3.65 -9.06 14.85
N ARG A 23 4.87 -8.65 15.24
CA ARG A 23 5.64 -7.69 14.45
C ARG A 23 5.86 -8.36 13.10
N ALA A 24 5.19 -7.84 12.06
CA ALA A 24 5.49 -8.22 10.70
C ALA A 24 7.00 -8.04 10.49
N ALA A 25 7.68 -9.10 10.05
CA ALA A 25 9.10 -9.05 9.79
C ALA A 25 9.38 -7.94 8.76
N GLU A 26 10.40 -7.12 9.00
CA GLU A 26 10.79 -6.06 8.08
C GLU A 26 11.24 -6.67 6.75
N GLN A 27 10.36 -6.64 5.75
CA GLN A 27 10.68 -7.13 4.41
C GLN A 27 11.45 -6.05 3.65
N LYS A 28 12.74 -6.28 3.43
CA LYS A 28 13.55 -5.43 2.56
C LYS A 28 13.18 -5.69 1.10
N ILE A 29 12.62 -4.68 0.44
CA ILE A 29 12.25 -4.75 -0.98
C ILE A 29 13.27 -3.93 -1.78
N ALA A 30 13.68 -4.44 -2.94
CA ALA A 30 14.55 -3.73 -3.87
C ALA A 30 13.79 -3.45 -5.18
N PRO A 31 13.06 -2.34 -5.28
CA PRO A 31 12.14 -2.11 -6.40
C PRO A 31 12.84 -2.06 -7.77
N ALA A 32 14.11 -1.66 -7.80
CA ALA A 32 14.94 -1.66 -8.99
C ALA A 32 15.19 -3.06 -9.60
N LYS A 33 15.06 -4.13 -8.80
CA LYS A 33 15.37 -5.50 -9.22
C LYS A 33 14.12 -6.36 -9.43
N MET A 34 12.96 -5.86 -9.03
CA MET A 34 11.74 -6.65 -8.95
C MET A 34 11.09 -6.90 -10.32
N THR A 35 10.40 -8.03 -10.42
CA THR A 35 9.51 -8.39 -11.53
C THR A 35 8.07 -7.95 -11.22
N CYS A 36 7.20 -8.03 -12.23
CA CYS A 36 5.77 -7.84 -12.05
C CYS A 36 5.16 -8.89 -11.10
N ALA A 37 5.65 -10.14 -11.13
CA ALA A 37 5.23 -11.17 -10.19
C ALA A 37 5.52 -10.77 -8.73
N ASP A 38 6.73 -10.24 -8.48
CA ASP A 38 7.12 -9.78 -7.14
C ASP A 38 6.22 -8.63 -6.66
N PHE A 39 5.85 -7.71 -7.55
CA PHE A 39 4.99 -6.57 -7.22
C PHE A 39 3.58 -6.98 -6.79
N VAL A 40 3.00 -7.96 -7.47
CA VAL A 40 1.64 -8.44 -7.17
C VAL A 40 1.55 -9.01 -5.75
N GLN A 41 2.64 -9.56 -5.22
CA GLN A 41 2.73 -10.15 -3.88
C GLN A 41 3.02 -9.14 -2.77
N VAL A 42 3.34 -7.87 -3.11
CA VAL A 42 3.52 -6.82 -2.11
C VAL A 42 2.19 -6.57 -1.42
N ASP A 43 2.22 -6.23 -0.14
CA ASP A 43 1.02 -5.84 0.59
C ASP A 43 0.36 -4.61 -0.06
N GLU A 44 -0.96 -4.63 -0.20
CA GLU A 44 -1.74 -3.60 -0.90
C GLU A 44 -1.46 -2.18 -0.38
N ALA A 45 -1.19 -2.02 0.92
CA ALA A 45 -0.89 -0.72 1.52
C ALA A 45 0.42 -0.10 1.00
N TYR A 46 1.36 -0.93 0.53
CA TYR A 46 2.69 -0.50 0.09
C TYR A 46 2.83 -0.40 -1.43
N LYS A 47 1.93 -1.03 -2.20
CA LYS A 47 1.96 -0.99 -3.67
C LYS A 47 1.96 0.44 -4.24
N PRO A 48 1.14 1.40 -3.75
CA PRO A 48 1.16 2.76 -4.28
C PRO A 48 2.55 3.39 -4.15
N ALA A 49 3.20 3.24 -2.99
CA ALA A 49 4.52 3.81 -2.75
C ALA A 49 5.57 3.33 -3.75
N LEU A 50 5.53 2.05 -4.14
CA LEU A 50 6.43 1.49 -5.14
C LEU A 50 6.18 2.08 -6.54
N VAL A 51 4.92 2.29 -6.91
CA VAL A 51 4.57 2.92 -8.20
C VAL A 51 5.06 4.37 -8.24
N TYR A 52 4.80 5.16 -7.19
CA TYR A 52 5.29 6.54 -7.09
C TYR A 52 6.82 6.62 -7.05
N TRP A 53 7.49 5.65 -6.42
CA TRP A 53 8.95 5.57 -6.42
C TRP A 53 9.50 5.42 -7.84
N VAL A 54 8.92 4.55 -8.68
CA VAL A 54 9.37 4.40 -10.08
C VAL A 54 9.20 5.70 -10.87
N ALA A 55 8.15 6.46 -10.57
CA ALA A 55 7.91 7.74 -11.19
C ALA A 55 8.95 8.81 -10.80
N GLY A 56 9.48 8.74 -9.57
CA GLY A 56 10.42 9.73 -9.02
C GLY A 56 11.92 9.38 -9.11
N VAL A 57 12.31 8.09 -9.14
CA VAL A 57 13.71 7.67 -8.89
C VAL A 57 14.74 8.21 -9.90
N ASP A 58 14.37 8.38 -11.17
CA ASP A 58 15.23 9.02 -12.18
C ASP A 58 14.88 10.50 -12.44
N LYS A 59 13.81 10.96 -11.77
CA LYS A 59 13.20 12.27 -11.89
C LYS A 59 13.43 13.05 -10.59
N LEU A 60 14.68 13.12 -10.12
CA LEU A 60 15.09 13.98 -8.98
C LEU A 60 14.67 15.46 -9.12
N GLY A 61 14.11 15.88 -10.25
CA GLY A 61 13.43 17.15 -10.46
C GLY A 61 11.92 17.10 -10.18
N VAL A 62 11.51 16.57 -9.03
CA VAL A 62 10.22 16.96 -8.43
C VAL A 62 10.39 18.44 -8.05
N THR A 63 9.85 19.35 -8.85
CA THR A 63 10.13 20.80 -8.72
C THR A 63 9.39 21.44 -7.56
N GLY A 64 8.61 20.67 -6.80
CA GLY A 64 7.82 21.15 -5.66
C GLY A 64 6.58 21.93 -6.09
N THR A 65 6.34 22.05 -7.41
CA THR A 65 5.17 22.67 -8.03
C THR A 65 4.19 21.66 -8.58
N GLU A 66 4.48 20.35 -8.49
CA GLU A 66 3.55 19.33 -8.96
C GLU A 66 2.36 19.18 -8.01
N THR A 67 1.16 19.42 -8.52
CA THR A 67 -0.07 19.02 -7.85
C THR A 67 -0.26 17.52 -8.02
N THR A 68 -0.18 16.78 -6.91
CA THR A 68 -0.51 15.35 -6.89
C THR A 68 -2.02 15.21 -6.86
N VAL A 69 -2.58 14.41 -7.78
CA VAL A 69 -4.00 14.08 -7.78
C VAL A 69 -4.29 13.22 -6.55
N VAL A 70 -4.95 13.80 -5.54
CA VAL A 70 -5.50 13.07 -4.38
C VAL A 70 -6.85 12.49 -4.79
N ASP A 71 -6.86 11.62 -5.79
CA ASP A 71 -8.08 10.91 -6.17
C ASP A 71 -7.85 9.43 -5.94
N THR A 72 -7.72 9.08 -4.65
CA THR A 72 -7.45 7.73 -4.12
C THR A 72 -6.15 7.11 -4.66
N MET A 73 -5.13 6.86 -3.84
CA MET A 73 -3.90 6.19 -4.33
C MET A 73 -4.11 4.70 -4.71
N GLN A 74 -5.27 4.13 -4.38
CA GLN A 74 -5.64 2.74 -4.62
C GLN A 74 -5.83 2.32 -6.10
N PRO A 75 -6.51 3.08 -7.00
CA PRO A 75 -6.80 2.64 -8.36
C PRO A 75 -5.54 2.46 -9.19
N VAL A 76 -4.54 3.33 -8.99
CA VAL A 76 -3.28 3.27 -9.73
C VAL A 76 -2.54 1.97 -9.41
N ALA A 77 -2.34 1.67 -8.12
CA ALA A 77 -1.66 0.46 -7.68
C ALA A 77 -2.40 -0.80 -8.14
N ALA A 78 -3.74 -0.82 -8.00
CA ALA A 78 -4.58 -1.91 -8.46
C ALA A 78 -4.49 -2.10 -9.99
N THR A 79 -4.51 -1.03 -10.77
CA THR A 79 -4.36 -1.08 -12.24
C THR A 79 -3.00 -1.64 -12.64
N VAL A 80 -1.92 -1.18 -12.01
CA VAL A 80 -0.58 -1.73 -12.25
C VAL A 80 -0.52 -3.20 -11.85
N ALA A 81 -1.15 -3.60 -10.75
CA ALA A 81 -1.17 -5.00 -10.32
C ALA A 81 -1.90 -5.90 -11.33
N GLN A 82 -3.06 -5.46 -11.84
CA GLN A 82 -3.81 -6.16 -12.89
C GLN A 82 -2.98 -6.30 -14.17
N GLU A 83 -2.29 -5.25 -14.60
CA GLU A 83 -1.44 -5.30 -15.79
C GLU A 83 -0.18 -6.15 -15.59
N CYS A 84 0.36 -6.21 -14.37
CA CYS A 84 1.47 -7.09 -14.02
C CYS A 84 1.06 -8.56 -13.96
N GLN A 85 -0.17 -8.89 -13.59
CA GLN A 85 -0.69 -10.26 -13.66
C GLN A 85 -0.72 -10.80 -15.10
N LYS A 86 -0.94 -9.92 -16.09
CA LYS A 86 -0.93 -10.28 -17.52
C LYS A 86 0.48 -10.56 -18.07
N ASP A 87 1.51 -10.02 -17.43
CA ASP A 87 2.90 -10.12 -17.88
C ASP A 87 3.87 -10.20 -16.67
N PRO A 88 3.87 -11.34 -15.97
CA PRO A 88 4.53 -11.48 -14.67
C PRO A 88 6.06 -11.42 -14.74
N GLN A 89 6.65 -11.76 -15.90
CA GLN A 89 8.10 -11.83 -16.07
C GLN A 89 8.74 -10.48 -16.39
N THR A 90 7.94 -9.51 -16.85
CA THR A 90 8.45 -8.17 -17.14
C THR A 90 8.95 -7.48 -15.89
N LYS A 91 10.04 -6.72 -16.04
CA LYS A 91 10.58 -5.88 -14.98
C LYS A 91 9.58 -4.80 -14.59
N PHE A 92 9.32 -4.70 -13.29
CA PHE A 92 8.30 -3.79 -12.76
C PHE A 92 8.51 -2.34 -13.19
N MET A 93 9.75 -1.82 -13.11
CA MET A 93 10.07 -0.45 -13.53
C MET A 93 9.74 -0.22 -15.01
N THR A 94 10.07 -1.17 -15.87
CA THR A 94 9.76 -1.10 -17.30
C THR A 94 8.27 -1.04 -17.55
N LYS A 95 7.49 -1.88 -16.84
CA LYS A 95 6.02 -1.89 -16.93
C LYS A 95 5.42 -0.55 -16.52
N VAL A 96 5.75 -0.05 -15.33
CA VAL A 96 5.20 1.20 -14.79
C VAL A 96 5.55 2.38 -15.70
N ARG A 97 6.82 2.51 -16.11
CA ARG A 97 7.24 3.58 -17.05
C ARG A 97 6.50 3.51 -18.38
N SER A 98 6.26 2.30 -18.91
CA SER A 98 5.48 2.12 -20.14
C SER A 98 4.04 2.62 -19.96
N MET A 99 3.40 2.27 -18.86
CA MET A 99 2.01 2.67 -18.56
C MET A 99 1.87 4.18 -18.38
N ILE A 100 2.86 4.84 -17.76
CA ILE A 100 2.94 6.31 -17.68
C ILE A 100 3.06 6.91 -19.09
N LYS A 101 4.01 6.41 -19.89
CA LYS A 101 4.25 6.91 -21.26
C LYS A 101 3.01 6.77 -22.16
N SER A 102 2.24 5.69 -21.99
CA SER A 102 1.01 5.45 -22.72
C SER A 102 -0.23 6.08 -22.10
N LYS A 103 -0.09 6.87 -21.02
CA LYS A 103 -1.19 7.50 -20.27
C LYS A 103 -2.23 6.52 -19.73
N GLN A 104 -1.85 5.26 -19.50
CA GLN A 104 -2.72 4.26 -18.85
C GLN A 104 -2.84 4.50 -17.35
N ILE A 105 -1.85 5.19 -16.75
CA ILE A 105 -1.90 5.70 -15.39
C ILE A 105 -1.46 7.16 -15.40
N ALA A 106 -2.17 8.00 -14.64
CA ALA A 106 -1.81 9.39 -14.40
C ALA A 106 -1.33 9.52 -12.95
N LEU A 107 -0.08 9.95 -12.76
CA LEU A 107 0.54 10.08 -11.43
C LEU A 107 0.70 11.54 -11.00
N PHE A 108 0.79 12.45 -11.97
CA PHE A 108 1.01 13.87 -11.78
C PHE A 108 0.13 14.64 -12.76
N ASP A 109 -0.40 15.79 -12.31
CA ASP A 109 -0.95 16.77 -13.22
C ASP A 109 0.16 17.73 -13.66
N HIS A 110 0.20 18.03 -14.96
CA HIS A 110 1.17 18.94 -15.55
C HIS A 110 0.39 20.15 -16.08
N HIS A 111 0.07 21.07 -15.16
CA HIS A 111 -0.43 22.40 -15.49
C HIS A 111 0.72 23.38 -15.73
#